data_AF-A0A2V8JT47-F1
#
_entry.id   AF-A0A2V8JT47-F1
#
_cell.length_a   1.000
_cell.length_b   1.000
_cell.length_c   1.000
_cell.angle_alpha   90.00
_cell.angle_beta   90.00
_cell.angle_gamma   90.00
#
_symmetry.space_group_name_H-M   'P 1'
#
loop_
_entity.id
_entity.type
_entity.pdbx_description
1 polymer ?
#
loop_
_entity_poly.entity_id
_entity_poly.type
_entity_poly.pdbx_seq_one_letter_code
_entity_poly.pdbx_strand_id
1 'polypeptide(L)'
;MIDPYRLMYFRGGIYLFAFVEEYQQIRTFAVERIETIEKLRDSFEKPPDFSVESYLESAFGLVKEEPFDVNIIFNKEIAEYVRSRVWHPSQQVREIGDGRIRMKMHVGGEFELGSWILSFGSSAVVVSPDRLRRRVEAELARALDNYRVEVTVAPTRKAKKIESRKAAAAAVRRS
;
A
#
# COMPACT_ATOMS: atom_id res chain seq x y z
N MET A 1 -7.09 24.25 -0.16
CA MET A 1 -7.26 24.25 -1.63
C MET A 1 -6.26 23.27 -2.22
N ILE A 2 -6.65 22.54 -3.26
CA ILE A 2 -5.75 21.63 -3.98
C ILE A 2 -5.91 21.83 -5.48
N ASP A 3 -4.80 21.63 -6.21
CA ASP A 3 -4.81 21.60 -7.66
C ASP A 3 -4.66 20.14 -8.13
N PRO A 4 -5.74 19.51 -8.65
CA PRO A 4 -5.71 18.11 -9.05
C PRO A 4 -4.90 17.91 -10.33
N TYR A 5 -3.80 17.16 -10.26
CA TYR A 5 -2.90 16.97 -11.40
C TYR A 5 -3.15 15.66 -12.15
N ARG A 6 -3.28 14.54 -11.44
CA ARG A 6 -3.38 13.22 -12.07
C ARG A 6 -4.06 12.19 -11.18
N LEU A 7 -4.92 11.38 -11.78
CA LEU A 7 -5.41 10.13 -11.19
C LEU A 7 -4.52 8.97 -11.62
N MET A 8 -4.21 8.08 -10.68
CA MET A 8 -3.44 6.86 -10.92
C MET A 8 -4.07 5.67 -10.22
N TYR A 9 -4.13 4.53 -10.92
CA TYR A 9 -4.50 3.27 -10.30
C TYR A 9 -3.25 2.57 -9.76
N PHE A 10 -3.26 2.17 -8.50
CA PHE A 10 -2.13 1.49 -7.85
C PHE A 10 -2.62 0.49 -6.79
N ARG A 11 -2.16 -0.76 -6.89
CA ARG A 11 -2.46 -1.87 -5.95
C ARG A 11 -3.96 -1.97 -5.56
N GLY A 12 -4.87 -1.76 -6.51
CA GLY A 12 -6.32 -1.88 -6.27
C GLY A 12 -7.03 -0.58 -5.89
N GLY A 13 -6.31 0.52 -5.63
CA GLY A 13 -6.88 1.83 -5.31
C GLY A 13 -6.72 2.85 -6.43
N ILE A 14 -7.53 3.90 -6.39
CA ILE A 14 -7.38 5.09 -7.26
C ILE A 14 -6.88 6.23 -6.38
N TYR A 15 -5.78 6.86 -6.81
CA TYR A 15 -5.10 7.91 -6.07
C TYR A 15 -5.03 9.18 -6.90
N LEU A 16 -5.32 10.31 -6.26
CA LEU A 16 -5.19 11.65 -6.81
C LEU A 16 -3.87 12.26 -6.35
N PHE A 17 -3.03 12.63 -7.31
CA PHE A 17 -1.87 13.50 -7.09
C PHE A 17 -2.34 14.93 -7.26
N ALA A 18 -2.20 15.74 -6.23
CA ALA A 18 -2.60 17.14 -6.25
C ALA A 18 -1.56 18.01 -5.54
N PHE A 19 -1.34 19.21 -6.07
CA PHE A 19 -0.58 20.24 -5.37
C PHE A 19 -1.44 20.83 -4.26
N VAL A 20 -0.89 20.96 -3.07
CA VAL A 20 -1.59 21.54 -1.92
C VAL A 20 -0.94 22.88 -1.60
N GLU A 21 -1.65 23.96 -1.89
CA GLU A 21 -1.13 25.33 -1.76
C GLU A 21 -0.62 25.63 -0.35
N GLU A 22 -1.34 25.19 0.69
CA GLU A 22 -0.98 25.44 2.09
C GLU A 22 0.42 24.91 2.43
N TYR A 23 0.81 23.79 1.83
CA TYR A 23 2.08 23.11 2.12
C TYR A 23 3.12 23.27 1.01
N GLN A 24 2.77 23.92 -0.10
CA GLN A 24 3.62 24.10 -1.27
C GLN A 24 4.25 22.78 -1.76
N GLN A 25 3.48 21.71 -1.77
CA GLN A 25 3.94 20.37 -2.15
C GLN A 25 2.86 19.56 -2.83
N ILE A 26 3.29 18.57 -3.61
CA ILE A 26 2.39 17.51 -4.09
C ILE A 26 2.05 16.57 -2.93
N ARG A 27 0.79 16.16 -2.86
CA ARG A 27 0.32 15.10 -1.97
C ARG A 27 -0.53 14.10 -2.73
N THR A 28 -0.53 12.88 -2.23
CA THR A 28 -1.29 11.74 -2.77
C THR A 28 -2.52 11.51 -1.89
N PHE A 29 -3.71 11.55 -2.49
CA PHE A 29 -4.98 11.33 -1.81
C PHE A 29 -5.63 10.05 -2.34
N ALA A 30 -5.98 9.14 -1.44
CA ALA A 30 -6.77 7.97 -1.81
C ALA A 30 -8.21 8.41 -2.08
N VAL A 31 -8.70 8.23 -3.31
CA VAL A 31 -9.96 8.82 -3.77
C VAL A 31 -11.15 8.29 -2.97
N GLU A 32 -11.10 7.03 -2.54
CA GLU A 32 -12.14 6.40 -1.71
C GLU A 32 -12.28 7.01 -0.31
N ARG A 33 -11.30 7.83 0.12
CA ARG A 33 -11.33 8.55 1.41
C ARG A 33 -11.78 10.00 1.28
N ILE A 34 -12.07 10.49 0.06
CA ILE A 34 -12.57 11.85 -0.15
C ILE A 34 -14.06 11.86 0.16
N GLU A 35 -14.45 12.49 1.27
CA GLU A 35 -15.86 12.60 1.67
C GLU A 35 -16.62 13.64 0.86
N THR A 36 -15.98 14.78 0.56
CA THR A 36 -16.59 15.91 -0.15
C THR A 36 -15.59 16.54 -1.10
N ILE A 37 -16.09 17.00 -2.26
CA ILE A 37 -15.31 17.78 -3.22
C ILE A 37 -16.16 18.94 -3.73
N GLU A 38 -15.59 20.15 -3.73
CA GLU A 38 -16.21 21.35 -4.27
C GLU A 38 -15.28 21.97 -5.29
N LYS A 39 -15.80 22.23 -6.50
CA LYS A 39 -15.04 22.88 -7.57
C LYS A 39 -15.09 24.39 -7.35
N LEU A 40 -13.92 25.02 -7.25
CA LEU A 40 -13.78 26.47 -7.16
C LEU A 40 -13.80 27.12 -8.55
N ARG A 41 -13.99 28.44 -8.58
CA ARG A 41 -13.95 29.23 -9.83
C ARG A 41 -12.53 29.47 -10.31
N ASP A 42 -11.57 29.39 -9.40
CA ASP A 42 -10.16 29.59 -9.68
C ASP A 42 -9.63 28.50 -10.62
N SER A 43 -8.69 28.89 -11.47
CA SER A 43 -7.95 28.00 -12.36
C SER A 43 -6.52 27.88 -11.89
N PHE A 44 -5.91 26.73 -12.14
CA PHE A 44 -4.50 26.48 -11.88
C PHE A 44 -3.78 26.06 -13.16
N GLU A 45 -2.47 26.27 -13.18
CA GLU A 45 -1.59 25.75 -14.22
C GLU A 45 -0.77 24.59 -13.66
N LYS A 46 -0.96 23.40 -14.22
CA LYS A 46 -0.09 22.27 -13.89
C LYS A 46 1.29 22.55 -14.51
N PRO A 47 2.40 22.42 -13.74
CA PRO A 47 3.73 22.54 -14.31
C PRO A 47 3.88 21.61 -15.53
N PRO A 48 4.39 22.12 -16.67
CA PRO A 48 4.46 21.36 -17.91
C PRO A 48 5.39 20.15 -17.80
N ASP A 49 6.38 20.24 -16.92
CA ASP A 49 7.37 19.22 -16.60
C ASP A 49 6.92 18.25 -15.49
N PHE A 50 5.79 18.50 -14.82
CA PHE A 50 5.29 17.57 -13.80
C PHE A 50 4.79 16.27 -14.42
N SER A 51 5.44 15.17 -14.05
CA SER A 51 5.08 13.78 -14.30
C SER A 51 4.97 13.02 -12.97
N VAL A 52 3.93 12.20 -12.81
CA VAL A 52 3.77 11.34 -11.63
C VAL A 52 4.86 10.26 -11.61
N GLU A 53 5.26 9.78 -12.79
CA GLU A 53 6.32 8.82 -12.97
C GLU A 53 7.66 9.37 -12.45
N SER A 54 8.02 10.60 -12.82
CA SER A 54 9.20 11.29 -12.26
C SER A 54 9.05 11.59 -10.77
N TYR A 55 7.85 11.95 -10.32
CA TYR A 55 7.59 12.24 -8.91
C TYR A 55 7.81 11.02 -8.01
N LEU A 56 7.47 9.82 -8.49
CA LEU A 56 7.57 8.55 -7.77
C LEU A 56 8.79 7.71 -8.15
N GLU A 57 9.71 8.23 -8.96
CA GLU A 57 10.81 7.43 -9.54
C GLU A 57 11.67 6.69 -8.49
N SER A 58 11.81 7.28 -7.31
CA SER A 58 12.56 6.71 -6.18
C SER A 58 11.66 6.12 -5.08
N ALA A 59 10.34 6.20 -5.22
CA ALA A 59 9.41 5.64 -4.25
C ALA A 59 9.20 4.15 -4.49
N PHE A 60 9.21 3.35 -3.43
CA PHE A 60 8.81 1.94 -3.53
C PHE A 60 7.30 1.77 -3.80
N GLY A 61 6.49 2.77 -3.47
CA GLY A 61 5.06 2.80 -3.73
C GLY A 61 4.54 4.20 -4.03
N LEU A 62 3.54 4.66 -3.30
CA LEU A 62 2.85 5.93 -3.54
C LEU A 62 3.36 7.10 -2.70
N VAL A 63 4.19 6.81 -1.70
CA VAL A 63 4.72 7.83 -0.80
C VAL A 63 6.13 8.19 -1.22
N LYS A 64 6.32 9.46 -1.58
CA LYS A 64 7.64 10.03 -1.81
C LYS A 64 8.29 10.34 -0.46
N GLU A 65 9.38 9.67 -0.18
CA GLU A 65 10.24 9.89 0.99
C GLU A 65 11.71 9.91 0.53
N GLU A 66 12.60 10.37 1.42
CA GLU A 66 14.04 10.33 1.15
C GLU A 66 14.50 8.88 0.92
N PRO A 67 15.10 8.58 -0.25
CA PRO A 67 15.53 7.23 -0.55
C PRO A 67 16.71 6.76 0.31
N PHE A 68 16.81 5.45 0.49
CA PHE A 68 17.93 4.84 1.19
C PHE A 68 18.31 3.49 0.58
N ASP A 69 19.55 3.08 0.81
CA ASP A 69 20.03 1.78 0.37
C ASP A 69 19.48 0.66 1.24
N VAL A 70 18.83 -0.31 0.61
CA VAL A 70 18.34 -1.53 1.24
C VAL A 70 19.03 -2.75 0.65
N ASN A 71 19.37 -3.72 1.51
CA ASN A 71 19.90 -5.02 1.14
C ASN A 71 19.00 -6.11 1.73
N ILE A 72 18.47 -6.98 0.88
CA ILE A 72 17.54 -8.05 1.26
C ILE A 72 18.09 -9.37 0.74
N ILE A 73 18.11 -10.39 1.58
CA ILE A 73 18.39 -11.77 1.19
C ILE A 73 17.08 -12.53 1.10
N PHE A 74 16.95 -13.30 0.03
CA PHE A 74 15.82 -14.13 -0.28
C PHE A 74 16.28 -15.59 -0.33
N ASN A 75 15.51 -16.50 0.28
CA ASN A 75 15.83 -17.92 0.28
C ASN A 75 15.66 -18.54 -1.13
N LYS A 76 16.08 -19.79 -1.29
CA LYS A 76 16.05 -20.47 -2.60
C LYS A 76 14.62 -20.73 -3.10
N GLU A 77 13.67 -20.89 -2.19
CA GLU A 77 12.29 -21.26 -2.49
C GLU A 77 11.55 -20.17 -3.28
N ILE A 78 11.86 -18.88 -3.03
CA ILE A 78 11.23 -17.75 -3.74
C ILE A 78 12.20 -16.99 -4.67
N ALA A 79 13.46 -17.43 -4.79
CA ALA A 79 14.48 -16.74 -5.56
C ALA A 79 14.05 -16.52 -7.03
N GLU A 80 13.48 -17.55 -7.66
CA GLU A 80 12.94 -17.49 -9.03
C GLU A 80 11.82 -16.46 -9.20
N TYR A 81 10.91 -16.43 -8.22
CA TYR A 81 9.78 -15.51 -8.23
C TYR A 81 10.25 -14.06 -8.10
N VAL A 82 11.21 -13.81 -7.21
CA VAL A 82 11.73 -12.46 -6.95
C VAL A 82 12.57 -11.97 -8.13
N ARG A 83 13.43 -12.82 -8.72
CA ARG A 83 14.32 -12.43 -9.84
C ARG A 83 13.59 -12.21 -11.17
N SER A 84 12.41 -12.82 -11.36
CA SER A 84 11.63 -12.72 -12.60
C SER A 84 10.79 -11.44 -12.72
N ARG A 85 10.87 -10.54 -11.73
CA ARG A 85 10.04 -9.32 -11.67
C ARG A 85 10.88 -8.07 -11.45
N VAL A 86 10.39 -6.96 -11.98
CA VAL A 86 10.87 -5.61 -11.65
C VAL A 86 9.95 -5.06 -10.56
N TRP A 87 10.48 -4.99 -9.34
CA TRP A 87 9.87 -4.41 -8.15
C TRP A 87 10.19 -2.93 -8.02
N HIS A 88 11.40 -2.51 -8.40
CA HIS A 88 11.83 -1.12 -8.45
C HIS A 88 12.87 -0.92 -9.57
N PRO A 89 12.88 0.23 -10.28
CA PRO A 89 13.86 0.48 -11.35
C PRO A 89 15.32 0.38 -10.90
N SER A 90 15.62 0.75 -9.65
CA SER A 90 16.97 0.70 -9.09
C SER A 90 17.44 -0.70 -8.66
N GLN A 91 16.61 -1.74 -8.81
CA GLN A 91 16.92 -3.03 -8.18
C GLN A 91 18.13 -3.71 -8.84
N GLN A 92 18.95 -4.34 -8.02
CA GLN A 92 20.06 -5.17 -8.46
C GLN A 92 19.98 -6.51 -7.75
N VAL A 93 19.84 -7.59 -8.52
CA VAL A 93 19.69 -8.95 -7.98
C VAL A 93 20.92 -9.76 -8.34
N ARG A 94 21.49 -10.48 -7.37
CA ARG A 94 22.63 -11.40 -7.57
C ARG A 94 22.42 -12.68 -6.77
N GLU A 95 22.82 -13.81 -7.34
CA GLU A 95 22.94 -15.06 -6.58
C GLU A 95 24.09 -14.97 -5.57
N ILE A 96 23.90 -15.53 -4.38
CA ILE A 96 24.87 -15.50 -3.28
C ILE A 96 25.21 -16.89 -2.73
N GLY A 97 24.91 -17.95 -3.49
CA GLY A 97 25.15 -19.34 -3.11
C GLY A 97 23.94 -20.04 -2.50
N ASP A 98 23.93 -21.36 -2.57
CA ASP A 98 22.86 -22.26 -2.09
C ASP A 98 21.47 -21.95 -2.69
N GLY A 99 21.44 -21.40 -3.91
CA GLY A 99 20.21 -20.94 -4.59
C GLY A 99 19.58 -19.68 -4.00
N ARG A 100 20.23 -19.02 -3.02
CA ARG A 100 19.76 -17.76 -2.44
C ARG A 100 20.16 -16.59 -3.30
N ILE A 101 19.36 -15.52 -3.23
CA ILE A 101 19.67 -14.27 -3.93
C ILE A 101 19.73 -13.10 -2.95
N ARG A 102 20.55 -12.11 -3.29
CA ARG A 102 20.57 -10.79 -2.68
C ARG A 102 19.98 -9.79 -3.65
N MET A 103 19.01 -9.02 -3.17
CA MET A 103 18.48 -7.83 -3.83
C MET A 103 19.01 -6.57 -3.14
N LYS A 104 19.53 -5.63 -3.92
CA LYS A 104 19.82 -4.26 -3.49
C LYS A 104 18.87 -3.30 -4.17
N MET A 105 18.40 -2.28 -3.46
CA MET A 105 17.63 -1.17 -4.03
C MET A 105 18.00 0.15 -3.34
N HIS A 106 17.71 1.28 -3.99
CA HIS A 106 17.83 2.63 -3.45
C HIS A 106 16.46 3.29 -3.55
N VAL A 107 15.69 3.26 -2.46
CA VAL A 107 14.25 3.54 -2.48
C VAL A 107 13.78 4.30 -1.24
N GLY A 108 12.79 5.16 -1.42
CA GLY A 108 11.96 5.73 -0.34
C GLY A 108 10.70 4.91 -0.10
N GLY A 109 9.87 5.32 0.87
CA GLY A 109 8.64 4.61 1.21
C GLY A 109 8.90 3.44 2.16
N GLU A 110 9.52 3.71 3.31
CA GLU A 110 9.97 2.67 4.26
C GLU A 110 8.82 1.78 4.72
N PHE A 111 7.63 2.37 4.92
CA PHE A 111 6.42 1.65 5.34
C PHE A 111 5.95 0.64 4.27
N GLU A 112 5.88 1.07 3.01
CA GLU A 112 5.41 0.24 1.90
C GLU A 112 6.41 -0.87 1.58
N LEU A 113 7.71 -0.54 1.62
CA LEU A 113 8.80 -1.51 1.49
C LEU A 113 8.75 -2.55 2.60
N GLY A 114 8.59 -2.12 3.86
CA GLY A 114 8.47 -3.01 5.01
C GLY A 114 7.28 -3.97 4.89
N SER A 115 6.12 -3.46 4.47
CA SER A 115 4.91 -4.27 4.25
C SER A 115 5.10 -5.30 3.14
N TRP A 116 5.79 -4.93 2.06
CA TRP A 116 6.15 -5.85 0.98
C TRP A 116 7.13 -6.92 1.44
N ILE A 117 8.16 -6.58 2.22
CA ILE A 117 9.09 -7.54 2.82
C ILE A 117 8.34 -8.54 3.70
N LEU A 118 7.47 -8.06 4.58
CA LEU A 118 6.67 -8.90 5.48
C LEU A 118 5.76 -9.88 4.73
N SER A 119 5.33 -9.55 3.51
CA SER A 119 4.50 -10.43 2.68
C SER A 119 5.20 -11.74 2.27
N PHE A 120 6.54 -11.78 2.31
CA PHE A 120 7.33 -12.99 2.05
C PHE A 120 7.54 -13.84 3.31
N GLY A 121 7.15 -13.35 4.49
CA GLY A 121 7.34 -14.03 5.76
C GLY A 121 8.80 -14.42 6.01
N SER A 122 9.02 -15.68 6.38
CA SER A 122 10.36 -16.22 6.69
C SER A 122 11.29 -16.33 5.47
N SER A 123 10.82 -16.00 4.27
CA SER A 123 11.61 -16.15 3.04
C SER A 123 12.46 -14.94 2.68
N ALA A 124 12.28 -13.82 3.38
CA ALA A 124 13.02 -12.58 3.19
C ALA A 124 13.70 -12.14 4.50
N VAL A 125 14.95 -11.68 4.39
CA VAL A 125 15.72 -11.15 5.51
C VAL A 125 16.33 -9.81 5.12
N VAL A 126 16.02 -8.77 5.90
CA VAL A 126 16.65 -7.45 5.73
C VAL A 126 18.05 -7.51 6.33
N VAL A 127 19.06 -7.33 5.48
CA VAL A 127 20.47 -7.25 5.90
C VAL A 127 20.83 -5.83 6.32
N SER A 128 20.32 -4.84 5.59
CA SER A 128 20.49 -3.41 5.92
C SER A 128 19.36 -2.58 5.30
N PRO A 129 19.07 -1.38 5.82
CA PRO A 129 19.67 -0.77 7.01
C PRO A 129 19.09 -1.35 8.31
N ASP A 130 19.82 -1.21 9.41
CA ASP A 130 19.39 -1.73 10.73
C ASP A 130 18.05 -1.17 11.19
N ARG A 131 17.73 0.08 10.83
CA ARG A 131 16.43 0.69 11.15
C ARG A 131 15.27 -0.12 10.56
N LEU A 132 15.37 -0.50 9.29
CA LEU A 132 14.34 -1.25 8.58
C LEU A 132 14.29 -2.69 9.10
N ARG A 133 15.45 -3.29 9.36
CA ARG A 133 15.54 -4.62 9.95
C ARG A 133 14.82 -4.67 11.30
N ARG A 134 15.13 -3.74 12.22
CA ARG A 134 14.47 -3.64 13.54
C ARG A 134 12.96 -3.43 13.41
N ARG A 135 12.53 -2.61 12.44
CA ARG A 135 11.10 -2.41 12.14
C ARG A 135 10.43 -3.73 11.76
N VAL A 136 11.01 -4.48 10.82
CA VAL A 136 10.47 -5.78 10.37
C VAL A 136 10.48 -6.80 11.50
N GLU A 137 11.56 -6.89 12.27
CA GLU A 137 11.65 -7.77 13.45
C GLU A 137 10.54 -7.48 14.47
N ALA A 138 10.28 -6.20 14.77
CA ALA A 138 9.23 -5.78 15.68
C ALA A 138 7.82 -6.15 15.17
N GLU A 139 7.56 -6.00 13.86
CA GLU A 139 6.28 -6.42 13.27
C GLU A 139 6.10 -7.95 13.28
N LEU A 140 7.16 -8.71 13.00
CA LEU A 140 7.12 -10.16 13.06
C LEU A 140 6.85 -10.67 14.47
N ALA A 141 7.45 -10.04 15.49
CA ALA A 141 7.18 -10.37 16.89
C ALA A 141 5.70 -10.12 17.24
N ARG A 142 5.17 -8.94 16.90
CA ARG A 142 3.74 -8.62 17.09
C ARG A 142 2.83 -9.61 16.36
N ALA A 143 3.15 -9.93 15.11
CA ALA A 143 2.39 -10.88 14.32
C ALA A 143 2.38 -12.27 14.99
N LEU A 144 3.53 -12.75 15.46
CA LEU A 144 3.63 -14.03 16.16
C LEU A 144 2.80 -14.04 17.46
N ASP A 145 2.83 -12.94 18.22
CA ASP A 145 2.04 -12.83 19.45
C ASP A 145 0.54 -12.90 19.17
N ASN A 146 0.05 -12.34 18.05
CA ASN A 146 -1.36 -12.48 17.64
C ASN A 146 -1.78 -13.95 17.39
N TYR A 147 -0.85 -14.83 17.00
CA TYR A 147 -1.12 -16.26 16.80
C TYR A 147 -0.93 -17.10 18.06
N ARG A 148 -0.34 -16.54 19.11
CA ARG A 148 -0.15 -17.21 20.42
C ARG A 148 -1.35 -17.06 21.35
N VAL A 149 -2.25 -16.13 21.04
CA VAL A 149 -3.47 -15.87 21.82
C VAL A 149 -4.66 -16.49 21.11
N GLU A 150 -5.60 -17.04 21.88
CA GLU A 150 -6.86 -17.55 21.33
C GLU A 150 -7.70 -16.37 20.83
N VAL A 151 -7.82 -16.25 19.52
CA VAL A 151 -8.62 -15.19 18.88
C VAL A 151 -10.08 -15.62 18.86
N THR A 152 -10.89 -15.02 19.72
CA THR A 152 -12.35 -15.22 19.69
C THR A 152 -12.99 -14.35 18.62
N VAL A 153 -13.54 -14.99 17.58
CA VAL A 153 -14.39 -14.29 16.61
C VAL A 153 -15.78 -14.18 17.22
N ALA A 154 -16.20 -12.96 17.58
CA ALA A 154 -17.56 -12.73 18.06
C ALA A 154 -18.56 -13.27 17.01
N PRO A 155 -19.58 -14.05 17.41
CA PRO A 155 -20.51 -14.63 16.47
C PRO A 155 -21.21 -13.53 15.66
N THR A 156 -21.23 -13.69 14.34
CA THR A 156 -21.88 -12.78 13.40
C THR A 156 -23.32 -12.56 13.85
N ARG A 157 -23.68 -11.32 14.17
CA ARG A 157 -25.06 -10.97 14.54
C ARG A 157 -25.95 -11.34 13.36
N LYS A 158 -26.75 -12.41 13.49
CA LYS A 158 -27.71 -12.84 12.45
C LYS A 158 -28.48 -11.62 11.99
N ALA A 159 -28.42 -11.32 10.69
CA ALA A 159 -29.22 -10.28 10.07
C ALA A 159 -30.67 -10.46 10.52
N LYS A 160 -31.26 -9.42 11.13
CA LYS A 160 -32.70 -9.39 11.42
C LYS A 160 -33.42 -9.73 10.14
N LYS A 161 -34.05 -10.91 10.12
CA LYS A 161 -34.96 -11.39 9.10
C LYS A 161 -35.87 -10.22 8.71
N ILE A 162 -35.85 -9.84 7.43
CA ILE A 162 -36.82 -8.92 6.85
C ILE A 162 -38.16 -9.69 6.81
N GLU A 163 -38.80 -9.82 7.97
CA GLU A 163 -40.19 -10.26 8.13
C GLU A 163 -41.02 -9.04 8.52
N SER A 164 -41.12 -8.07 7.63
CA SER A 164 -42.09 -6.97 7.79
C SER A 164 -42.52 -6.32 6.47
N ARG A 165 -42.62 -7.07 5.37
CA ARG A 165 -43.31 -6.60 4.14
C ARG A 165 -44.13 -7.65 3.38
N LYS A 166 -44.59 -8.72 4.05
CA LYS A 166 -45.62 -9.63 3.49
C LYS A 166 -46.94 -9.71 4.27
N ALA A 167 -47.08 -8.99 5.37
CA ALA A 167 -48.36 -8.90 6.10
C ALA A 167 -49.30 -7.77 5.61
N ALA A 168 -48.84 -6.84 4.77
CA ALA A 168 -49.68 -5.76 4.24
C ALA A 168 -50.31 -6.04 2.85
N ALA A 169 -49.96 -7.14 2.19
CA ALA A 169 -50.49 -7.48 0.85
C ALA A 169 -51.66 -8.50 0.88
N ALA A 170 -52.02 -9.02 2.06
CA ALA A 170 -53.16 -9.95 2.21
C ALA A 170 -54.42 -9.29 2.81
N ALA A 171 -54.34 -8.05 3.31
CA ALA A 171 -55.47 -7.32 3.88
C ALA A 171 -56.14 -6.31 2.93
N VAL A 172 -55.59 -6.07 1.73
CA VAL A 172 -56.16 -5.12 0.73
C VAL A 172 -56.87 -5.85 -0.43
N ARG A 173 -57.06 -7.16 -0.35
CA ARG A 173 -57.85 -7.95 -1.33
C ARG A 173 -59.17 -8.50 -0.77
N ARG A 174 -59.59 -8.06 0.42
CA ARG A 174 -60.90 -8.37 1.01
C ARG A 174 -61.44 -7.17 1.80
N SER A 175 -61.69 -6.07 1.10
CA SER A 175 -62.64 -5.01 1.48
C SER A 175 -62.98 -4.19 0.26
#